data_AF-A0A2M7TKF4-F1
#
_entry.id   AF-A0A2M7TKF4-F1
#
_cell.length_a   1.000
_cell.length_b   1.000
_cell.length_c   1.000
_cell.angle_alpha   90.00
_cell.angle_beta   90.00
_cell.angle_gamma   90.00
#
_symmetry.space_group_name_H-M   'P 1'
#
loop_
_entity.id
_entity.type
_entity.pdbx_description
1 polymer ?
#
loop_
_entity_poly.entity_id
_entity_poly.type
_entity_poly.pdbx_seq_one_letter_code
_entity_poly.pdbx_strand_id
1 'polypeptide(L)' 'MAKKVKVILKLNLPAGAATPAPPVGTALGPHGVPLMDFVTAYNQATQDKRGQIIPVEVTVYDDGSFEFVMKTPP' A
#
# COMPACT_ATOMS: atom_id res chain seq x y z
N MET A 1 -18.83 -11.62 -6.11
CA MET A 1 -18.36 -11.39 -7.49
C MET A 1 -16.90 -10.98 -7.40
N ALA A 2 -15.99 -11.67 -8.08
CA ALA A 2 -14.56 -11.34 -8.01
C ALA A 2 -14.32 -9.99 -8.70
N LYS A 3 -13.87 -8.99 -7.94
CA LYS A 3 -13.46 -7.69 -8.50
C LYS A 3 -12.31 -7.92 -9.48
N LYS A 4 -12.39 -7.34 -10.68
CA LYS A 4 -11.30 -7.44 -11.66
C LYS A 4 -10.09 -6.67 -11.15
N VAL A 5 -8.97 -7.36 -11.02
CA VAL A 5 -7.70 -6.76 -10.64
C VAL A 5 -7.16 -6.00 -11.84
N LYS A 6 -6.91 -4.71 -11.63
CA LYS A 6 -6.30 -3.81 -12.62
C LYS A 6 -4.78 -3.93 -12.61
N VAL A 7 -4.18 -3.89 -11.42
CA VAL A 7 -2.73 -4.04 -11.23
C VAL A 7 -2.41 -4.50 -9.81
N ILE A 8 -1.28 -5.19 -9.65
CA ILE A 8 -0.71 -5.54 -8.35
C ILE A 8 0.68 -4.91 -8.26
N LEU A 9 0.92 -4.14 -7.20
CA LEU A 9 2.15 -3.40 -6.96
C LEU A 9 2.79 -3.86 -5.66
N LYS A 10 4.11 -4.00 -5.64
CA LYS A 10 4.86 -4.37 -4.44
C LYS A 10 5.74 -3.21 -4.02
N LEU A 11 5.59 -2.77 -2.78
CA LEU A 11 6.29 -1.61 -2.23
C LEU A 11 6.99 -2.01 -0.93
N ASN A 12 8.18 -1.46 -0.73
CA ASN A 12 8.91 -1.58 0.53
C ASN A 12 8.80 -0.25 1.25
N LEU A 13 8.05 -0.21 2.35
CA LEU A 13 7.76 1.04 3.06
C LEU A 13 8.21 0.96 4.52
N PRO A 14 8.60 2.09 5.11
CA PRO A 14 8.91 2.14 6.53
C PRO A 14 7.61 2.01 7.35
N ALA A 15 7.58 1.03 8.26
CA ALA A 15 6.47 0.77 9.15
C ALA A 15 6.13 1.98 10.03
N GLY A 16 4.85 2.34 10.07
CA GLY A 16 4.32 3.44 10.86
C GLY A 16 4.82 4.83 10.48
N ALA A 17 5.53 4.95 9.35
CA ALA A 17 6.15 6.18 8.85
C ALA A 17 6.10 6.31 7.31
N ALA A 18 5.22 5.59 6.63
CA ALA A 18 4.97 5.76 5.19
C ALA A 18 4.43 7.16 4.90
N THR A 19 4.75 7.69 3.72
CA THR A 19 4.32 9.00 3.23
C THR A 19 3.84 8.89 1.78
N PRO A 20 3.01 9.83 1.27
CA PRO A 20 2.57 9.83 -0.13
C PRO A 20 3.68 10.19 -1.13
N ALA A 21 4.91 10.42 -0.67
CA ALA A 21 6.07 10.67 -1.51
C ALA A 21 6.44 9.41 -2.35
N PRO A 22 7.31 9.54 -3.37
CA PRO A 22 7.90 8.39 -4.04
C PRO A 22 8.55 7.44 -3.02
N PRO A 23 8.32 6.11 -3.09
CA PRO A 23 7.74 5.36 -4.22
C PRO A 23 6.21 5.23 -4.21
N VAL A 24 5.52 5.60 -3.12
CA VAL A 24 4.06 5.39 -2.95
C VAL A 24 3.27 6.20 -3.98
N GLY A 25 3.51 7.52 -4.04
CA GLY A 25 2.78 8.40 -4.95
C GLY A 25 3.00 8.06 -6.42
N THR A 26 4.22 7.67 -6.80
CA THR A 26 4.57 7.28 -8.18
C THR A 26 3.97 5.93 -8.57
N ALA A 27 3.90 4.98 -7.63
CA ALA A 27 3.40 3.64 -7.92
C ALA A 27 1.87 3.60 -7.90
N LEU A 28 1.21 4.26 -6.93
CA LEU A 28 -0.24 4.13 -6.70
C LEU A 28 -1.04 5.27 -7.35
N GLY A 29 -0.46 6.47 -7.47
CA GLY A 29 -1.14 7.67 -7.98
C GLY A 29 -1.72 7.50 -9.39
N PRO A 30 -0.96 6.97 -10.37
CA PRO A 30 -1.46 6.77 -11.74
C PRO A 30 -2.64 5.80 -11.84
N HIS A 31 -2.84 4.93 -10.83
CA HIS A 31 -3.93 3.95 -10.84
C HIS A 31 -5.21 4.45 -10.15
N GLY A 32 -5.21 5.67 -9.60
CA GLY A 32 -6.38 6.26 -8.94
C GLY A 32 -6.58 5.81 -7.50
N VAL A 33 -5.54 5.27 -6.86
CA VAL A 33 -5.60 4.85 -5.46
C VAL A 33 -5.55 6.08 -4.55
N PRO A 34 -6.43 6.19 -3.55
CA PRO A 34 -6.37 7.26 -2.55
C PRO A 34 -5.13 7.09 -1.66
N LEU A 35 -4.06 7.83 -2.00
CA LEU A 35 -2.75 7.72 -1.35
C LEU A 35 -2.81 7.99 0.15
N MET A 36 -3.60 8.98 0.58
CA MET A 36 -3.69 9.36 1.98
C MET A 36 -4.35 8.27 2.83
N ASP A 37 -5.37 7.61 2.28
CA ASP A 37 -6.05 6.49 2.92
C ASP A 37 -5.13 5.28 3.02
N PHE A 38 -4.42 4.97 1.93
CA PHE A 38 -3.41 3.91 1.91
C PHE A 38 -2.31 4.15 2.96
N VAL A 39 -1.72 5.35 2.98
CA VAL A 39 -0.65 5.71 3.91
C VAL A 39 -1.12 5.63 5.36
N THR A 40 -2.32 6.13 5.65
CA THR A 40 -2.89 6.09 7.00
C THR A 40 -3.17 4.65 7.44
N ALA A 41 -3.82 3.86 6.59
CA ALA A 41 -4.13 2.46 6.88
C ALA A 41 -2.86 1.61 7.05
N TYR A 42 -1.86 1.80 6.18
CA TYR A 42 -0.57 1.12 6.29
C TYR A 42 0.15 1.51 7.58
N ASN A 43 0.19 2.81 7.93
CA ASN A 43 0.87 3.28 9.13
C ASN A 43 0.21 2.78 10.42
N GLN A 44 -1.12 2.68 10.44
CA GLN A 44 -1.84 2.07 11.55
C GLN A 44 -1.59 0.57 11.65
N ALA A 45 -1.65 -0.15 10.52
CA ALA A 45 -1.46 -1.59 10.48
C ALA A 45 -0.01 -2.04 10.74
N THR A 46 0.96 -1.13 10.59
CA THR A 46 2.38 -1.37 10.86
C THR A 46 2.89 -0.59 12.09
N GLN A 47 1.99 -0.03 12.90
CA GLN A 47 2.37 0.82 14.03
C GLN A 47 3.22 0.05 15.07
N ASP A 48 2.90 -1.21 15.28
CA ASP A 48 3.59 -2.19 16.13
C ASP A 48 4.95 -2.64 15.56
N LYS A 49 5.24 -2.36 14.29
CA LYS A 49 6.49 -2.72 13.60
C LYS A 49 7.35 -1.51 13.27
N ARG A 50 7.06 -0.36 13.88
CA ARG A 50 7.79 0.90 13.68
C ARG A 50 9.29 0.71 13.77
N GLY A 51 10.01 1.28 12.80
CA GLY A 51 11.47 1.15 12.68
C GLY A 51 11.94 0.03 11.74
N GLN A 52 11.03 -0.77 11.19
CA GLN A 52 11.34 -1.79 10.17
C GLN A 52 10.79 -1.39 8.80
N ILE A 53 11.37 -1.94 7.74
CA ILE A 53 10.81 -1.85 6.38
C ILE A 53 9.92 -3.07 6.17
N ILE A 54 8.61 -2.84 5.99
CA ILE A 54 7.64 -3.91 5.79
C ILE A 54 7.18 -3.91 4.33
N PRO A 55 7.45 -4.98 3.57
CA PRO A 55 6.94 -5.13 2.21
C PRO A 55 5.41 -5.18 2.22
N VAL A 56 4.78 -4.50 1.28
CA VAL A 56 3.33 -4.47 1.11
C VAL A 56 2.98 -4.71 -0.35
N GLU A 57 1.99 -5.56 -0.56
CA GLU A 57 1.44 -5.87 -1.87
C GLU A 57 0.08 -5.17 -2.00
N VAL A 58 -0.02 -4.19 -2.89
CA VAL A 58 -1.22 -3.39 -3.14
C VAL A 58 -1.89 -3.88 -4.41
N THR A 59 -3.09 -4.40 -4.26
CA THR A 59 -3.96 -4.82 -5.36
C THR A 59 -4.92 -3.68 -5.67
N VAL A 60 -4.86 -3.16 -6.88
CA VAL A 60 -5.80 -2.14 -7.36
C VAL A 60 -6.82 -2.82 -8.26
N TYR A 61 -8.08 -2.52 -8.04
CA TYR A 61 -9.20 -3.05 -8.82
C TYR A 61 -9.68 -2.04 -9.87
N ASP A 62 -10.37 -2.52 -10.90
CA ASP A 62 -10.90 -1.66 -11.98
C ASP A 62 -11.96 -0.66 -11.51
N ASP A 63 -12.62 -0.93 -10.38
CA ASP A 63 -13.60 -0.04 -9.74
C ASP A 63 -12.94 1.12 -8.97
N GLY A 64 -11.61 1.22 -8.98
CA GLY A 64 -10.84 2.21 -8.22
C GLY A 64 -10.68 1.87 -6.74
N SER A 65 -11.24 0.74 -6.28
CA SER A 65 -10.95 0.23 -4.95
C SER A 65 -9.55 -0.38 -4.91
N PHE A 66 -8.96 -0.41 -3.72
CA PHE A 66 -7.65 -1.01 -3.49
C PHE A 66 -7.70 -1.89 -2.24
N GLU A 67 -6.86 -2.92 -2.24
CA GLU A 67 -6.56 -3.74 -1.07
C GLU A 67 -5.06 -3.81 -0.91
N PHE A 68 -4.58 -3.94 0.33
CA PHE A 68 -3.16 -4.13 0.58
C PHE A 68 -2.94 -5.26 1.57
N VAL A 69 -1.87 -6.01 1.35
CA VAL A 69 -1.44 -7.11 2.23
C VAL A 69 -0.01 -6.85 2.66
N MET A 70 0.19 -6.72 3.96
CA MET A 70 1.52 -6.62 4.54
C MET A 70 2.17 -8.00 4.52
N LYS A 71 3.34 -8.10 3.89
CA LYS A 71 4.18 -9.29 3.93
C LYS A 71 5.09 -9.14 5.15
N THR A 72 5.03 -10.08 6.09
CA THR A 72 6.08 -10.18 7.11
C THR A 72 7.39 -10.59 6.44
N PRO A 73 8.52 -9.93 6.75
CA PRO A 73 9.83 -10.46 6.38
C PRO A 73 9.96 -11.88 6.97
N PRO A 74 10.41 -12.88 6.19
CA PRO A 74 10.72 -14.22 6.71
C PRO A 74 11.92 -14.21 7.66
#